data_AF-A0A955TQ91-F1
#
_entry.id   AF-A0A955TQ91-F1
#
_cell.length_a   1.000
_cell.length_b   1.000
_cell.length_c   1.000
_cell.angle_alpha   90.00
_cell.angle_beta   90.00
_cell.angle_gamma   90.00
#
_symmetry.space_group_name_H-M   'P 1'
#
loop_
_entity.id
_entity.type
_entity.pdbx_description
1 polymer ?
#
loop_
_entity_poly.entity_id
_entity_poly.type
_entity_poly.pdbx_seq_one_letter_code
_entity_poly.pdbx_strand_id
1 'polypeptide(L)' 'PYPVEYKSGGRRQWDNDDLQLCAQALCLEEMTGQEVPRGAIYHFKSRRRREVMFDQPLRDAVAEATQAIREMLENKR' A
#
# COMPACT_ATOMS: atom_id res chain seq x y z
N PRO A 1 -9.32 4.27 -10.12
CA PRO A 1 -8.70 5.32 -9.27
C PRO A 1 -7.15 5.33 -9.40
N TYR A 2 -6.44 6.37 -8.96
CA TYR A 2 -4.96 6.39 -8.92
C TYR A 2 -4.47 6.99 -7.58
N PRO A 3 -4.25 6.16 -6.54
CA PRO A 3 -3.83 6.65 -5.24
C PRO A 3 -2.38 7.16 -5.27
N VAL A 4 -2.11 8.21 -4.49
CA VAL A 4 -0.77 8.78 -4.32
C VAL A 4 -0.43 8.87 -2.84
N GLU A 5 0.61 8.13 -2.43
CA GLU A 5 1.13 8.13 -1.06
C GLU A 5 2.25 9.17 -0.92
N TYR A 6 2.13 10.04 0.08
CA TYR A 6 3.04 11.17 0.28
C TYR A 6 4.02 10.90 1.41
N LYS A 7 5.32 10.82 1.10
CA LYS A 7 6.38 10.57 2.08
C LYS A 7 7.32 11.76 2.25
N SER A 8 7.44 12.26 3.49
CA SER A 8 8.37 13.31 3.87
C SER A 8 9.82 12.81 4.03
N GLY A 9 9.99 11.51 4.28
CA GLY A 9 11.29 10.84 4.38
C GLY A 9 11.93 10.50 3.03
N GLY A 10 13.25 10.24 3.06
CA GLY A 10 13.91 9.58 1.94
C GLY A 10 13.45 8.13 1.83
N ARG A 11 13.65 7.51 0.66
CA ARG A 11 13.35 6.09 0.44
C ARG A 11 14.02 5.26 1.55
N ARG A 12 13.22 4.51 2.31
CA ARG A 12 13.75 3.53 3.27
C ARG A 12 14.00 2.22 2.52
N GLN A 13 14.83 1.36 3.10
CA GLN A 13 15.27 0.10 2.48
C GLN A 13 14.15 -0.96 2.44
N TRP A 14 13.04 -0.72 3.14
CA TRP A 14 11.89 -1.62 3.19
C TRP A 14 10.76 -1.13 2.28
N ASP A 15 10.12 -2.08 1.58
CA ASP A 15 9.01 -1.85 0.65
C ASP A 15 7.65 -1.64 1.37
N ASN A 16 7.68 -1.23 2.64
CA ASN A 16 6.47 -0.95 3.42
C ASN A 16 5.57 0.10 2.78
N ASP A 17 6.16 1.06 2.06
CA ASP A 17 5.41 2.12 1.37
C ASP A 17 4.56 1.54 0.22
N ASP A 18 5.03 0.49 -0.45
CA ASP A 18 4.33 -0.18 -1.55
C ASP A 18 3.16 -1.00 -0.99
N LEU A 19 3.39 -1.70 0.13
CA LEU A 19 2.38 -2.45 0.85
C LEU A 19 1.24 -1.54 1.34
N GLN A 20 1.58 -0.39 1.93
CA GLN A 20 0.60 0.60 2.38
C GLN A 20 -0.23 1.16 1.23
N LEU A 21 0.43 1.53 0.14
CA LEU A 21 -0.24 2.08 -1.03
C LEU A 21 -1.14 1.03 -1.72
N CYS A 22 -0.71 -0.24 -1.77
CA CYS A 22 -1.53 -1.35 -2.28
C CYS A 22 -2.76 -1.58 -1.39
N ALA A 23 -2.60 -1.58 -0.05
CA ALA A 23 -3.73 -1.70 0.87
C ALA A 23 -4.77 -0.59 0.66
N GLN A 24 -4.33 0.65 0.46
CA GLN A 24 -5.23 1.76 0.11
C GLN A 24 -5.94 1.53 -1.23
N ALA A 25 -5.25 0.96 -2.21
CA ALA A 25 -5.85 0.62 -3.50
C ALA A 25 -6.99 -0.40 -3.36
N LEU A 26 -6.78 -1.46 -2.56
CA LEU A 26 -7.83 -2.45 -2.27
C LEU A 26 -9.06 -1.81 -1.62
N CYS A 27 -8.87 -0.91 -0.65
CA CYS A 27 -9.98 -0.15 -0.07
C CYS A 27 -10.73 0.69 -1.12
N LEU A 28 -10.02 1.35 -2.03
CA LEU A 28 -10.64 2.12 -3.10
C LEU A 28 -11.40 1.24 -4.09
N GLU A 29 -10.87 0.06 -4.43
CA GLU A 29 -11.55 -0.93 -5.27
C GLU A 29 -12.89 -1.34 -4.62
N GLU A 30 -12.88 -1.69 -3.33
CA GLU A 30 -14.09 -2.05 -2.57
C GLU A 30 -15.10 -0.90 -2.51
N MET A 31 -14.64 0.32 -2.23
CA MET A 31 -15.50 1.49 -2.10
C MET A 31 -16.14 1.94 -3.41
N THR A 32 -15.45 1.74 -4.54
CA THR A 32 -15.84 2.35 -5.83
C THR A 32 -16.28 1.34 -6.88
N GLY A 33 -16.02 0.04 -6.66
CA GLY A 33 -16.25 -1.01 -7.65
C GLY A 33 -15.37 -0.90 -8.90
N GLN A 34 -14.33 -0.07 -8.88
CA GLN A 34 -13.41 0.13 -10.00
C GLN A 34 -12.03 -0.44 -9.69
N GLU A 35 -11.45 -1.14 -10.65
CA GLU A 35 -10.07 -1.64 -10.53
C GLU A 35 -9.07 -0.49 -10.33
N VAL A 36 -8.06 -0.78 -9.52
CA VAL A 36 -6.93 0.10 -9.25
C VAL A 36 -5.67 -0.74 -9.50
N PRO A 37 -5.11 -0.73 -10.73
CA PRO A 37 -3.97 -1.59 -11.05
C PRO A 37 -2.62 -1.03 -10.56
N ARG A 38 -2.56 0.27 -10.21
CA ARG A 38 -1.33 0.96 -9.83
C ARG A 38 -1.58 2.30 -9.12
N GLY A 39 -0.54 2.82 -8.48
CA GLY A 39 -0.51 4.14 -7.87
C GLY A 39 0.91 4.70 -7.84
N ALA A 40 1.13 5.79 -7.10
CA ALA A 40 2.46 6.38 -6.97
C ALA A 40 2.83 6.73 -5.53
N ILE A 41 4.12 6.59 -5.21
CA ILE A 41 4.71 7.16 -4.00
C ILE A 41 5.43 8.43 -4.40
N TYR A 42 5.06 9.56 -3.77
CA TYR A 42 5.72 10.83 -3.94
C TYR A 42 6.64 11.13 -2.76
N HIS A 43 7.95 11.25 -3.04
CA HIS A 43 8.95 11.60 -2.04
C HIS A 43 9.21 13.11 -2.07
N PHE A 44 8.86 13.83 -0.98
CA PHE A 44 9.02 15.28 -0.91
C PHE A 44 10.48 15.74 -1.01
N LYS A 45 11.43 14.99 -0.44
CA LYS A 45 12.85 15.36 -0.46
C LYS A 45 13.43 15.37 -1.87
N SER A 46 13.08 14.38 -2.69
CA SER A 46 13.57 14.28 -4.07
C SER A 46 12.63 14.92 -5.10
N ARG A 47 11.40 15.26 -4.69
CA ARG A 47 10.29 15.72 -5.56
C ARG A 47 10.01 14.76 -6.73
N ARG A 48 10.22 13.47 -6.51
CA ARG A 48 10.01 12.43 -7.52
C ARG A 48 8.85 11.51 -7.14
N ARG A 49 8.16 11.03 -8.17
CA ARG A 49 7.18 9.96 -8.08
C ARG A 49 7.83 8.64 -8.49
N ARG A 50 7.51 7.57 -7.77
CA ARG A 50 7.76 6.20 -8.17
C ARG A 50 6.42 5.51 -8.33
N GLU A 51 6.15 5.01 -9.52
CA GLU A 51 4.97 4.21 -9.78
C GLU A 51 5.13 2.82 -9.13
N VAL A 52 4.03 2.30 -8.60
CA VAL A 52 3.94 0.98 -7.98
C VAL A 52 2.81 0.23 -8.68
N MET A 53 3.14 -0.93 -9.25
CA MET A 53 2.15 -1.85 -9.78
C MET A 53 1.59 -2.70 -8.63
N PHE A 54 0.27 -2.87 -8.58
CA PHE A 54 -0.39 -3.70 -7.57
C PHE A 54 -0.58 -5.10 -8.12
N ASP A 55 0.54 -5.80 -8.31
CA ASP A 55 0.58 -7.18 -8.77
C ASP A 55 0.11 -8.17 -7.70
N GLN A 56 -0.05 -9.43 -8.10
CA GLN A 56 -0.56 -10.47 -7.21
C GLN A 56 0.34 -10.67 -5.97
N PRO A 57 1.68 -10.75 -6.08
CA PRO A 57 2.54 -10.87 -4.91
C PRO A 57 2.35 -9.73 -3.90
N LEU A 58 2.23 -8.49 -4.36
CA LEU A 58 2.01 -7.36 -3.47
C LEU A 58 0.63 -7.40 -2.81
N ARG A 59 -0.41 -7.83 -3.54
CA ARG A 59 -1.76 -8.04 -3.00
C ARG A 59 -1.79 -9.16 -1.95
N ASP A 60 -1.10 -10.27 -2.21
CA ASP A 60 -0.98 -11.38 -1.28
C ASP A 60 -0.28 -10.96 0.01
N ALA A 61 0.80 -10.17 -0.09
CA ALA A 61 1.49 -9.62 1.07
C ALA A 61 0.57 -8.70 1.91
N VAL A 62 -0.31 -7.92 1.28
CA VAL A 62 -1.31 -7.11 2.01
C VAL A 62 -2.29 -8.01 2.76
N ALA A 63 -2.75 -9.09 2.13
CA ALA A 63 -3.67 -10.04 2.76
C ALA A 63 -3.02 -10.74 3.97
N GLU A 64 -1.77 -11.20 3.82
CA GLU A 64 -0.99 -11.82 4.90
C GLU A 64 -0.80 -10.85 6.07
N ALA A 65 -0.34 -9.62 5.80
CA ALA A 65 -0.14 -8.61 6.83
C ALA A 65 -1.45 -8.26 7.56
N THR A 66 -2.56 -8.17 6.82
CA THR A 66 -3.89 -7.93 7.39
C THR A 66 -4.30 -9.05 8.34
N GLN A 67 -4.09 -10.30 7.94
CA GLN A 67 -4.42 -11.46 8.76
C GLN A 67 -3.56 -11.52 10.03
N ALA A 68 -2.25 -11.33 9.92
CA ALA A 68 -1.35 -11.29 11.07
C ALA A 68 -1.71 -10.18 12.08
N ILE A 69 -2.13 -9.00 11.58
CA ILE A 69 -2.58 -7.91 12.45
C ILE A 69 -3.88 -8.29 13.18
N ARG A 70 -4.84 -8.93 12.51
CA ARG A 70 -6.09 -9.40 13.13
C ARG A 70 -5.82 -10.40 14.25
N GLU A 71 -5.00 -11.41 13.98
CA GLU A 71 -4.59 -12.41 14.99
C GLU A 71 -3.88 -11.77 16.18
N MET A 72 -2.99 -10.80 15.93
CA MET A 72 -2.33 -10.06 17.01
C MET A 72 -3.32 -9.28 17.89
N LEU A 73 -4.36 -8.70 17.30
CA LEU A 73 -5.38 -7.95 18.03
C LEU A 73 -6.32 -8.86 18.84
N GLU A 74 -6.63 -10.04 18.31
CA GLU A 74 -7.46 -11.05 18.98
C GLU A 74 -6.74 -11.70 20.16
N ASN A 75 -5.45 -12.03 20.01
CA ASN A 75 -4.63 -12.66 21.05
C ASN A 75 -4.14 -11.71 22.16
N LYS A 76 -4.40 -10.40 22.04
CA LYS A 76 -4.10 -9.39 23.06
C LYS A 76 -5.25 -9.13 24.04
N ARG A 77 -6.33 -9.92 23.99
CA ARG A 77 -7.45 -9.87 24.94
C ARG A 77 -7.27 -10.84 26.10
#